data_AF-A0AAU3Q1K5-F1
#
_entry.id   AF-A0AAU3Q1K5-F1
#
_cell.length_a   1.000
_cell.length_b   1.000
_cell.length_c   1.000
_cell.angle_alpha   90.00
_cell.angle_beta   90.00
_cell.angle_gamma   90.00
#
_symmetry.space_group_name_H-M   'P 1'
#
loop_
_entity.id
_entity.type
_entity.pdbx_description
1 polymer ?
#
loop_
_entity_poly.entity_id
_entity_poly.type
_entity_poly.pdbx_seq_one_letter_code
_entity_poly.pdbx_strand_id
1 'polypeptide(L)'
;MAEGRWKLWHDAASLDAAAREWARLAKRLQTTADRLLTESRNIVAEWEGESAESYHAHRGRVVSELDAACDIAAKVSSAVELIAASVRLAQRQLDQSWGTVSHIPHSDSPSGVIRFEPRNDAEVESVGAAVTRATEIRTGLDGSLGGDTQYLVEATTQWRAISTAFASITEGGNDPFTLPEDADSVGIITVGDKTYVNTGAGDDEVTISDNLFGDGQLVTVNGATYLVPEGQEIVIRTGDGADTVRVPEGTTVNFTVLGGRGIDSIKTGAGADRVLGGRGDDEIETGDGRDSVLAGIGRDYIDGQGGDDLLSGGAGNDTVYGLGGDDRILGGSGQDYLEGATGNDTVIAGAGNDIVSGGRDNDVLYGGAGNDTSYAGAGADSTYGGTGADTSYEESGDRSDGATEHTVTVQISDDARFIRVEGSPEFVARVEADLDMLRSSPSGRQMLAEMQSAHDNSGFLGVDREGLRIFEYPANDNSFAHDGRNGANTIDYSPRVDSIHDGPPAAVLYHEMAHVYDYMTGNFDDTTYTGEDPSDSESEIRQGERVAVGLPVDHDHDPNTPELIDPDHRIELTENGLRDEMGAPPREHYAR
;
A
#
# COMPACT_ATOMS: atom_id res chain seq x y z
N MET A 1 -7.53 3.35 46.05
CA MET A 1 -7.77 4.62 45.33
C MET A 1 -8.91 4.31 44.36
N ALA A 2 -9.98 5.10 44.38
CA ALA A 2 -11.10 4.89 43.46
C ALA A 2 -10.61 5.21 42.04
N GLU A 3 -10.87 4.32 41.08
CA GLU A 3 -10.59 4.58 39.67
C GLU A 3 -11.31 5.85 39.21
N GLY A 4 -10.59 6.73 38.52
CA GLY A 4 -11.09 8.01 38.03
C GLY A 4 -12.19 7.86 36.99
N ARG A 5 -13.31 8.57 37.18
CA ARG A 5 -14.45 8.59 36.23
C ARG A 5 -14.26 9.59 35.09
N TRP A 6 -13.51 10.65 35.30
CA TRP A 6 -13.17 11.62 34.26
C TRP A 6 -11.99 11.07 33.46
N LYS A 7 -12.21 10.32 32.39
CA LYS A 7 -11.11 9.83 31.55
C LYS A 7 -10.86 10.80 30.40
N LEU A 8 -9.64 11.33 30.32
CA LEU A 8 -9.15 11.88 29.06
C LEU A 8 -9.09 10.73 28.05
N TRP A 9 -9.53 10.97 26.81
CA TRP A 9 -9.73 9.92 25.79
C TRP A 9 -8.45 9.30 25.26
N HIS A 10 -7.28 9.88 25.55
CA HIS A 10 -5.99 9.35 25.09
C HIS A 10 -5.13 8.85 26.24
N ASP A 11 -4.54 7.68 26.04
CA ASP A 11 -3.61 7.07 26.96
C ASP A 11 -2.26 7.80 26.89
N ALA A 12 -1.82 8.37 28.01
CA ALA A 12 -0.49 8.96 28.08
C ALA A 12 0.63 7.92 27.86
N ALA A 13 0.34 6.61 27.91
CA ALA A 13 1.29 5.56 27.57
C ALA A 13 1.53 5.43 26.06
N SER A 14 0.54 5.68 25.20
CA SER A 14 0.74 5.68 23.74
C SER A 14 1.61 6.87 23.31
N LEU A 15 1.40 8.04 23.93
CA LEU A 15 2.26 9.21 23.74
C LEU A 15 3.70 8.94 24.22
N ASP A 16 3.88 8.29 25.37
CA ASP A 16 5.22 7.86 25.80
C ASP A 16 5.87 6.88 24.82
N ALA A 17 5.08 5.99 24.21
CA ALA A 17 5.59 5.07 23.20
C ALA A 17 6.05 5.83 21.95
N ALA A 18 5.22 6.74 21.43
CA ALA A 18 5.58 7.60 20.31
C ALA A 18 6.84 8.43 20.60
N ALA A 19 6.94 9.03 21.79
CA ALA A 19 8.14 9.76 22.20
C ALA A 19 9.40 8.89 22.18
N ARG A 20 9.32 7.64 22.65
CA ARG A 20 10.43 6.69 22.60
C ARG A 20 10.82 6.34 21.16
N GLU A 21 9.86 6.16 20.27
CA GLU A 21 10.16 5.88 18.85
C GLU A 21 10.83 7.09 18.17
N TRP A 22 10.39 8.32 18.45
CA TRP A 22 11.08 9.53 17.97
C TRP A 22 12.52 9.65 18.50
N ALA A 23 12.76 9.29 19.76
CA ALA A 23 14.12 9.25 20.32
C ALA A 23 14.99 8.17 19.64
N ARG A 24 14.40 7.01 19.33
CA ARG A 24 15.09 5.96 18.57
C ARG A 24 15.40 6.40 17.15
N LEU A 25 14.47 7.09 16.48
CA LEU A 25 14.68 7.66 15.16
C LEU A 25 15.85 8.66 15.17
N ALA A 26 15.88 9.59 16.12
CA ALA A 26 16.99 10.54 16.27
C ALA A 26 18.34 9.79 16.40
N LYS A 27 18.40 8.76 17.23
CA LYS A 27 19.61 7.94 17.39
C LYS A 27 19.99 7.19 16.10
N ARG A 28 19.02 6.66 15.35
CA ARG A 28 19.25 6.02 14.05
C ARG A 28 19.83 7.02 13.05
N LEU A 29 19.25 8.21 12.96
CA LEU A 29 19.73 9.28 12.07
C LEU A 29 21.17 9.69 12.38
N GLN A 30 21.50 9.89 13.66
CA GLN A 30 22.89 10.16 14.07
C GLN A 30 23.83 9.01 13.67
N THR A 31 23.43 7.77 13.93
CA THR A 31 24.24 6.59 13.58
C THR A 31 24.46 6.50 12.06
N THR A 32 23.42 6.79 11.27
CA THR A 32 23.50 6.83 9.81
C THR A 32 24.42 7.96 9.33
N ALA A 33 24.32 9.16 9.91
CA ALA A 33 25.19 10.29 9.58
C ALA A 33 26.67 9.98 9.87
N ASP A 34 26.95 9.41 11.05
CA ASP A 34 28.31 9.01 11.47
C ASP A 34 28.89 7.93 10.56
N ARG A 35 28.07 6.92 10.21
CA ARG A 35 28.46 5.84 9.29
C ARG A 35 28.71 6.38 7.89
N LEU A 36 27.80 7.19 7.34
CA LEU A 36 27.99 7.83 6.05
C LEU A 36 29.28 8.65 6.04
N LEU A 37 29.54 9.45 7.07
CA LEU A 37 30.76 10.25 7.17
C LEU A 37 32.05 9.40 7.21
N THR A 38 31.98 8.20 7.77
CA THR A 38 33.14 7.32 7.98
C THR A 38 33.37 6.36 6.81
N GLU A 39 32.33 5.62 6.40
CA GLU A 39 32.41 4.56 5.38
C GLU A 39 32.58 5.15 3.97
N SER A 40 31.90 6.25 3.66
CA SER A 40 31.92 6.86 2.32
C SER A 40 33.26 7.51 1.94
N ARG A 41 34.12 7.83 2.92
CA ARG A 41 35.45 8.43 2.65
C ARG A 41 36.34 7.52 1.83
N ASN A 42 36.20 6.20 2.02
CA ASN A 42 37.07 5.23 1.38
C ASN A 42 36.61 4.88 -0.05
N ILE A 43 35.35 5.12 -0.39
CA ILE A 43 34.78 4.78 -1.71
C ILE A 43 35.50 5.52 -2.84
N VAL A 44 35.86 6.78 -2.59
CA VAL A 44 36.42 7.69 -3.60
C VAL A 44 37.82 8.19 -3.22
N ALA A 45 38.52 7.48 -2.32
CA ALA A 45 39.78 7.96 -1.74
C ALA A 45 40.88 8.25 -2.79
N GLU A 46 40.77 7.64 -3.97
CA GLU A 46 41.69 7.82 -5.10
C GLU A 46 41.14 8.77 -6.19
N TRP A 47 39.92 9.28 -6.04
CA TRP A 47 39.36 10.25 -6.99
C TRP A 47 40.04 11.61 -6.83
N GLU A 48 40.33 12.27 -7.94
CA GLU A 48 40.88 13.63 -7.99
C GLU A 48 40.00 14.53 -8.87
N GLY A 49 40.14 15.86 -8.72
CA GLY A 49 39.45 16.83 -9.57
C GLY A 49 37.96 17.02 -9.26
N GLU A 50 37.20 17.48 -10.26
CA GLU A 50 35.82 17.94 -10.09
C GLU A 50 34.87 16.84 -9.56
N SER A 51 35.07 15.58 -9.95
CA SER A 51 34.28 14.45 -9.43
C SER A 51 34.49 14.23 -7.93
N ALA A 52 35.73 14.31 -7.44
CA ALA A 52 36.02 14.17 -6.01
C ALA A 52 35.42 15.32 -5.18
N GLU A 53 35.53 16.56 -5.69
CA GLU A 53 34.96 17.75 -5.06
C GLU A 53 33.43 17.69 -5.02
N SER A 54 32.80 17.30 -6.14
CA SER A 54 31.35 17.10 -6.26
C SER A 54 30.84 16.07 -5.25
N TYR A 55 31.56 14.94 -5.10
CA TYR A 55 31.19 13.86 -4.18
C TYR A 55 31.24 14.34 -2.72
N HIS A 56 32.34 15.01 -2.35
CA HIS A 56 32.51 15.52 -1.00
C HIS A 56 31.49 16.60 -0.65
N ALA A 57 31.15 17.48 -1.61
CA ALA A 57 30.12 18.49 -1.42
C ALA A 57 28.73 17.85 -1.24
N HIS A 58 28.37 16.89 -2.09
CA HIS A 58 27.10 16.18 -1.98
C HIS A 58 26.98 15.38 -0.68
N ARG A 59 28.00 14.57 -0.34
CA ARG A 59 28.08 13.87 0.95
C ARG A 59 27.92 14.83 2.14
N GLY A 60 28.60 15.97 2.11
CA GLY A 60 28.53 16.96 3.18
C GLY A 60 27.12 17.50 3.39
N ARG A 61 26.38 17.72 2.30
CA ARG A 61 24.95 18.10 2.36
C ARG A 61 24.11 16.99 2.99
N VAL A 62 24.24 15.75 2.54
CA VAL A 62 23.47 14.62 3.10
C VAL A 62 23.72 14.45 4.60
N VAL A 63 24.97 14.51 5.05
CA VAL A 63 25.30 14.43 6.48
C VAL A 63 24.66 15.60 7.25
N SER A 64 24.74 16.82 6.72
CA SER A 64 24.14 18.01 7.36
C SER A 64 22.61 17.90 7.50
N GLU A 65 21.94 17.34 6.50
CA GLU A 65 20.49 17.14 6.52
C GLU A 65 20.08 16.00 7.48
N LEU A 66 20.88 14.92 7.56
CA LEU A 66 20.69 13.86 8.55
C LEU A 66 20.88 14.36 9.99
N ASP A 67 21.87 15.23 10.23
CA ASP A 67 22.07 15.87 11.53
C ASP A 67 20.88 16.79 11.88
N ALA A 68 20.36 17.56 10.91
CA ALA A 68 19.18 18.38 11.10
C ALA A 68 17.93 17.53 11.41
N ALA A 69 17.74 16.42 10.71
CA ALA A 69 16.67 15.45 10.97
C ALA A 69 16.82 14.82 12.37
N CYS A 70 18.03 14.47 12.79
CA CYS A 70 18.30 13.98 14.14
C CYS A 70 17.85 14.99 15.20
N ASP A 71 18.24 16.26 15.03
CA ASP A 71 17.85 17.34 15.92
C ASP A 71 16.33 17.53 15.99
N ILE A 72 15.63 17.46 14.86
CA ILE A 72 14.16 17.58 14.80
C ILE A 72 13.50 16.38 15.48
N ALA A 73 13.97 15.15 15.24
CA ALA A 73 13.40 13.95 15.86
C ALA A 73 13.55 13.95 17.39
N ALA A 74 14.72 14.34 17.91
CA ALA A 74 14.95 14.47 19.36
C ALA A 74 14.04 15.55 19.98
N LYS A 75 13.83 16.63 19.24
CA LYS A 75 12.92 17.73 19.57
C LYS A 75 11.47 17.28 19.62
N VAL A 76 10.99 16.52 18.63
CA VAL A 76 9.63 15.95 18.61
C VAL A 76 9.45 14.98 19.77
N SER A 77 10.41 14.09 20.01
CA SER A 77 10.39 13.19 21.18
C SER A 77 10.14 13.96 22.48
N SER A 78 10.93 15.01 22.73
CA SER A 78 10.80 15.85 23.94
C SER A 78 9.43 16.53 24.03
N ALA A 79 8.89 17.01 22.92
CA ALA A 79 7.56 17.64 22.90
C ALA A 79 6.44 16.64 23.19
N VAL A 80 6.51 15.43 22.61
CA VAL A 80 5.53 14.37 22.88
C VAL A 80 5.60 13.92 24.35
N GLU A 81 6.79 13.85 24.96
CA GLU A 81 6.92 13.59 26.41
C GLU A 81 6.24 14.66 27.27
N LEU A 82 6.37 15.94 26.88
CA LEU A 82 5.72 17.06 27.57
C LEU A 82 4.20 17.00 27.44
N ILE A 83 3.68 16.70 26.25
CA ILE A 83 2.24 16.49 26.01
C ILE A 83 1.74 15.35 26.91
N ALA A 84 2.44 14.22 26.92
CA ALA A 84 2.09 13.06 27.72
C ALA A 84 2.11 13.39 29.23
N ALA A 85 3.09 14.17 29.69
CA ALA A 85 3.16 14.65 31.07
C ALA A 85 1.99 15.58 31.43
N SER A 86 1.60 16.48 30.52
CA SER A 86 0.45 17.38 30.67
C SER A 86 -0.86 16.60 30.79
N VAL A 87 -1.07 15.59 29.92
CA VAL A 87 -2.23 14.69 29.98
C VAL A 87 -2.27 13.93 31.30
N ARG A 88 -1.16 13.33 31.74
CA ARG A 88 -1.10 12.66 33.06
C ARG A 88 -1.40 13.59 34.22
N LEU A 89 -0.88 14.82 34.18
CA LEU A 89 -1.12 15.79 35.24
C LEU A 89 -2.60 16.17 35.30
N ALA A 90 -3.21 16.47 34.17
CA ALA A 90 -4.64 16.78 34.08
C ALA A 90 -5.50 15.60 34.56
N GLN A 91 -5.19 14.37 34.13
CA GLN A 91 -5.87 13.17 34.59
C GLN A 91 -5.78 13.01 36.11
N ARG A 92 -4.59 13.15 36.70
CA ARG A 92 -4.44 13.09 38.18
C ARG A 92 -5.24 14.17 38.90
N GLN A 93 -5.31 15.37 38.34
CA GLN A 93 -6.10 16.47 38.93
C GLN A 93 -7.61 16.20 38.82
N LEU A 94 -8.06 15.60 37.73
CA LEU A 94 -9.45 15.17 37.55
C LEU A 94 -9.82 14.03 38.52
N ASP A 95 -8.94 13.06 38.72
CA ASP A 95 -9.12 11.98 39.70
C ASP A 95 -9.23 12.53 41.13
N GLN A 96 -8.38 13.50 41.47
CA GLN A 96 -8.45 14.21 42.75
C GLN A 96 -9.77 14.97 42.90
N SER A 97 -10.21 15.69 41.85
CA SER A 97 -11.50 16.39 41.84
C SER A 97 -12.66 15.42 42.05
N TRP A 98 -12.67 14.29 41.32
CA TRP A 98 -13.66 13.22 41.50
C TRP A 98 -13.70 12.68 42.92
N GLY A 99 -12.54 12.42 43.53
CA GLY A 99 -12.46 11.93 44.91
C GLY A 99 -13.14 12.83 45.94
N THR A 100 -13.28 14.13 45.66
CA THR A 100 -14.01 15.06 46.55
C THR A 100 -15.52 14.88 46.52
N VAL A 101 -16.08 14.34 45.43
CA VAL A 101 -17.53 14.24 45.20
C VAL A 101 -18.03 12.82 45.01
N SER A 102 -17.15 11.83 44.84
CA SER A 102 -17.51 10.43 44.54
C SER A 102 -18.36 9.75 45.62
N HIS A 103 -18.40 10.31 46.83
CA HIS A 103 -19.19 9.81 47.96
C HIS A 103 -20.63 10.38 47.98
N ILE A 104 -20.92 11.38 47.15
CA ILE A 104 -22.24 11.99 47.00
C ILE A 104 -23.07 11.09 46.07
N PRO A 105 -24.34 10.78 46.39
CA PRO A 105 -25.19 9.95 45.54
C PRO A 105 -25.22 10.47 44.08
N HIS A 106 -25.07 9.59 43.10
CA HIS A 106 -25.07 9.95 41.68
C HIS A 106 -25.51 8.77 40.80
N SER A 107 -25.95 9.08 39.58
CA SER A 107 -26.32 8.12 38.53
C SER A 107 -25.62 8.44 37.21
N ASP A 108 -25.28 7.40 36.45
CA ASP A 108 -24.64 7.51 35.13
C ASP A 108 -25.66 7.42 33.98
N SER A 109 -25.39 8.14 32.90
CA SER A 109 -26.06 7.99 31.60
C SER A 109 -25.18 7.21 30.62
N PRO A 110 -25.75 6.42 29.68
CA PRO A 110 -25.02 5.85 28.54
C PRO A 110 -24.26 6.91 27.71
N SER A 111 -24.72 8.16 27.73
CA SER A 111 -24.07 9.30 27.08
C SER A 111 -22.88 9.90 27.86
N GLY A 112 -22.46 9.28 28.97
CA GLY A 112 -21.35 9.76 29.80
C GLY A 112 -21.70 10.92 30.75
N VAL A 113 -22.96 11.34 30.81
CA VAL A 113 -23.41 12.39 31.75
C VAL A 113 -23.58 11.82 33.16
N ILE A 114 -22.99 12.48 34.16
CA ILE A 114 -23.15 12.15 35.58
C ILE A 114 -24.17 13.10 36.20
N ARG A 115 -25.21 12.57 36.84
CA ARG A 115 -26.18 13.34 37.62
C ARG A 115 -25.96 13.10 39.11
N PHE A 116 -25.62 14.15 39.85
CA PHE A 116 -25.50 14.11 41.31
C PHE A 116 -26.84 14.38 42.00
N GLU A 117 -27.07 13.73 43.13
CA GLU A 117 -28.21 13.89 44.03
C GLU A 117 -27.72 14.30 45.44
N PRO A 118 -27.24 15.55 45.61
CA PRO A 118 -26.73 16.03 46.89
C PRO A 118 -27.84 16.14 47.95
N ARG A 119 -27.50 15.82 49.20
CA ARG A 119 -28.43 15.72 50.33
C ARG A 119 -28.58 17.01 51.14
N ASN A 120 -27.66 17.96 50.97
CA ASN A 120 -27.60 19.23 51.70
C ASN A 120 -26.80 20.29 50.91
N ASP A 121 -26.87 21.54 51.34
CA ASP A 121 -26.22 22.68 50.67
C ASP A 121 -24.69 22.53 50.56
N ALA A 122 -24.05 21.89 51.55
CA ALA A 122 -22.60 21.67 51.52
C ALA A 122 -22.18 20.64 50.44
N GLU A 123 -23.01 19.63 50.20
CA GLU A 123 -22.82 18.68 49.10
C GLU A 123 -23.08 19.35 47.74
N VAL A 124 -24.08 20.24 47.64
CA VAL A 124 -24.32 21.06 46.43
C VAL A 124 -23.09 21.93 46.11
N GLU A 125 -22.54 22.60 47.12
CA GLU A 125 -21.36 23.45 46.98
C GLU A 125 -20.11 22.63 46.58
N SER A 126 -19.96 21.43 47.16
CA SER A 126 -18.87 20.50 46.82
C SER A 126 -18.93 20.02 45.36
N VAL A 127 -20.14 19.67 44.87
CA VAL A 127 -20.36 19.30 43.46
C VAL A 127 -20.06 20.49 42.54
N GLY A 128 -20.57 21.68 42.87
CA GLY A 128 -20.30 22.89 42.10
C GLY A 128 -18.81 23.20 41.98
N ALA A 129 -18.08 23.13 43.09
CA ALA A 129 -16.63 23.34 43.13
C ALA A 129 -15.87 22.29 42.30
N ALA A 130 -16.25 21.02 42.37
CA ALA A 130 -15.62 19.95 41.58
C ALA A 130 -15.86 20.12 40.07
N VAL A 131 -17.05 20.57 39.67
CA VAL A 131 -17.38 20.90 38.27
C VAL A 131 -16.53 22.07 37.79
N THR A 132 -16.50 23.18 38.52
CA THR A 132 -15.64 24.34 38.18
C THR A 132 -14.18 23.92 38.07
N ARG A 133 -13.70 23.11 39.01
CA ARG A 133 -12.32 22.62 39.00
C ARG A 133 -12.04 21.74 37.79
N ALA A 134 -12.96 20.85 37.41
CA ALA A 134 -12.82 20.02 36.21
C ALA A 134 -12.76 20.88 34.93
N THR A 135 -13.58 21.94 34.84
CA THR A 135 -13.53 22.90 33.73
C THR A 135 -12.18 23.62 33.67
N GLU A 136 -11.66 24.12 34.80
CA GLU A 136 -10.34 24.76 34.86
C GLU A 136 -9.21 23.82 34.41
N ILE A 137 -9.25 22.54 34.83
CA ILE A 137 -8.26 21.54 34.44
C ILE A 137 -8.31 21.32 32.93
N ARG A 138 -9.51 21.18 32.35
CA ARG A 138 -9.67 21.01 30.90
C ARG A 138 -9.17 22.22 30.14
N THR A 139 -9.60 23.42 30.50
CA THR A 139 -9.14 24.67 29.84
C THR A 139 -7.63 24.87 29.97
N GLY A 140 -7.05 24.56 31.13
CA GLY A 140 -5.60 24.63 31.34
C GLY A 140 -4.82 23.59 30.51
N LEU A 141 -5.37 22.38 30.37
CA LEU A 141 -4.81 21.36 29.48
C LEU A 141 -4.86 21.84 28.02
N ASP A 142 -6.01 22.35 27.56
CA ASP A 142 -6.17 22.84 26.18
C ASP A 142 -5.17 23.96 25.86
N GLY A 143 -4.95 24.89 26.80
CA GLY A 143 -3.95 25.95 26.65
C GLY A 143 -2.51 25.43 26.60
N SER A 144 -2.19 24.38 27.38
CA SER A 144 -0.85 23.77 27.36
C SER A 144 -0.62 23.01 26.04
N LEU A 145 -1.61 22.20 25.63
CA LEU A 145 -1.55 21.44 24.39
C LEU A 145 -1.50 22.33 23.15
N GLY A 146 -2.18 23.48 23.14
CA GLY A 146 -2.11 24.41 22.01
C GLY A 146 -0.70 24.92 21.70
N GLY A 147 0.13 25.12 22.74
CA GLY A 147 1.54 25.50 22.57
C GLY A 147 2.40 24.35 22.04
N ASP A 148 2.20 23.15 22.59
CA ASP A 148 2.93 21.94 22.17
C ASP A 148 2.57 21.54 20.71
N THR A 149 1.31 21.71 20.31
CA THR A 149 0.85 21.46 18.93
C THR A 149 1.54 22.38 17.93
N GLN A 150 1.71 23.67 18.24
CA GLN A 150 2.41 24.59 17.33
C GLN A 150 3.84 24.14 17.06
N TYR A 151 4.52 23.63 18.08
CA TYR A 151 5.87 23.09 17.91
C TYR A 151 5.90 21.85 17.02
N LEU A 152 4.95 20.94 17.17
CA LEU A 152 4.83 19.78 16.28
C LEU A 152 4.59 20.21 14.83
N VAL A 153 3.77 21.24 14.59
CA VAL A 153 3.56 21.83 13.26
C VAL A 153 4.86 22.42 12.68
N GLU A 154 5.64 23.13 13.49
CA GLU A 154 6.95 23.66 13.09
C GLU A 154 7.94 22.53 12.76
N ALA A 155 7.97 21.46 13.56
CA ALA A 155 8.79 20.28 13.30
C ALA A 155 8.40 19.58 11.99
N THR A 156 7.11 19.39 11.73
CA THR A 156 6.61 18.86 10.45
C THR A 156 7.05 19.72 9.27
N THR A 157 7.01 21.05 9.41
CA THR A 157 7.47 21.98 8.37
C THR A 157 8.97 21.82 8.09
N GLN A 158 9.78 21.66 9.14
CA GLN A 158 11.22 21.43 9.00
C GLN A 158 11.51 20.07 8.36
N TRP A 159 10.78 19.02 8.73
CA TRP A 159 10.93 17.70 8.12
C TRP A 159 10.60 17.71 6.62
N ARG A 160 9.51 18.39 6.26
CA ARG A 160 9.15 18.62 4.85
C ARG A 160 10.26 19.38 4.12
N ALA A 161 10.85 20.41 4.72
CA ALA A 161 11.95 21.14 4.10
C ALA A 161 13.18 20.25 3.82
N ILE A 162 13.52 19.32 4.73
CA ILE A 162 14.58 18.32 4.51
C ILE A 162 14.20 17.41 3.34
N SER A 163 12.96 16.91 3.31
CA SER A 163 12.46 16.10 2.20
C SER A 163 12.56 16.85 0.86
N THR A 164 12.13 18.12 0.83
CA THR A 164 12.16 18.96 -0.37
C THR A 164 13.58 19.35 -0.78
N ALA A 165 14.56 19.37 0.13
CA ALA A 165 15.96 19.64 -0.22
C ALA A 165 16.53 18.61 -1.21
N PHE A 166 15.95 17.42 -1.25
CA PHE A 166 16.27 16.36 -2.20
C PHE A 166 15.19 16.17 -3.28
N ALA A 167 14.14 16.99 -3.30
CA ALA A 167 13.03 16.91 -4.26
C ALA A 167 13.52 16.89 -5.71
N SER A 168 14.49 17.72 -6.10
CA SER A 168 15.00 17.68 -7.47
C SER A 168 15.60 16.32 -7.85
N ILE A 169 16.07 15.52 -6.89
CA ILE A 169 16.56 14.16 -7.12
C ILE A 169 15.38 13.20 -7.17
N THR A 170 14.42 13.35 -6.28
CA THR A 170 13.21 12.52 -6.17
C THR A 170 12.05 12.99 -7.06
N GLU A 171 12.24 13.95 -7.97
CA GLU A 171 11.21 14.50 -8.88
C GLU A 171 11.75 14.65 -10.32
N GLY A 172 12.72 13.85 -10.75
CA GLY A 172 13.11 13.87 -12.17
C GLY A 172 14.27 14.81 -12.55
N GLY A 173 14.84 15.61 -11.66
CA GLY A 173 15.98 16.50 -11.95
C GLY A 173 17.33 15.79 -12.20
N ASN A 174 18.37 16.52 -12.62
CA ASN A 174 19.68 15.92 -12.90
C ASN A 174 20.34 15.37 -11.63
N ASP A 175 21.14 14.30 -11.79
CA ASP A 175 22.00 13.81 -10.71
C ASP A 175 22.89 14.97 -10.21
N PRO A 176 22.91 15.26 -8.91
CA PRO A 176 23.79 16.29 -8.35
C PRO A 176 25.28 15.93 -8.41
N PHE A 177 25.62 14.72 -8.83
CA PHE A 177 26.96 14.19 -8.86
C PHE A 177 27.61 14.29 -10.25
N THR A 178 28.93 14.55 -10.26
CA THR A 178 29.74 14.51 -11.49
C THR A 178 30.54 13.22 -11.49
N LEU A 179 30.04 12.20 -12.20
CA LEU A 179 30.68 10.90 -12.28
C LEU A 179 32.02 10.95 -13.05
N PRO A 180 33.00 10.12 -12.68
CA PRO A 180 34.15 9.83 -13.54
C PRO A 180 33.74 9.24 -14.90
N GLU A 181 34.56 9.43 -15.93
CA GLU A 181 34.28 8.92 -17.30
C GLU A 181 34.15 7.38 -17.39
N ASP A 182 34.70 6.63 -16.43
CA ASP A 182 34.66 5.17 -16.37
C ASP A 182 33.49 4.62 -15.54
N ALA A 183 32.65 5.48 -14.96
CA ALA A 183 31.50 5.07 -14.16
C ALA A 183 30.40 4.35 -14.97
N ASP A 184 30.35 4.57 -16.29
CA ASP A 184 29.37 3.98 -17.19
C ASP A 184 29.77 2.57 -17.69
N SER A 185 30.76 1.94 -17.05
CA SER A 185 31.26 0.62 -17.45
C SER A 185 30.84 -0.49 -16.48
N VAL A 186 30.51 -1.67 -17.04
CA VAL A 186 30.27 -2.88 -16.25
C VAL A 186 31.49 -3.16 -15.37
N GLY A 187 31.28 -3.17 -14.06
CA GLY A 187 32.35 -3.31 -13.09
C GLY A 187 31.89 -4.08 -11.86
N ILE A 188 32.69 -5.08 -11.46
CA ILE A 188 32.48 -5.81 -10.20
C ILE A 188 33.61 -5.49 -9.23
N ILE A 189 33.25 -4.99 -8.05
CA ILE A 189 34.19 -4.50 -7.05
C ILE A 189 33.81 -5.07 -5.69
N THR A 190 34.73 -5.81 -5.06
CA THR A 190 34.58 -6.27 -3.68
C THR A 190 35.26 -5.31 -2.70
N VAL A 191 34.51 -4.79 -1.73
CA VAL A 191 35.02 -3.95 -0.64
C VAL A 191 34.53 -4.51 0.68
N GLY A 192 35.46 -5.06 1.48
CA GLY A 192 35.11 -5.66 2.77
C GLY A 192 34.25 -6.91 2.58
N ASP A 193 33.05 -6.87 3.15
CA ASP A 193 32.02 -7.92 3.12
C ASP A 193 30.96 -7.69 2.02
N LYS A 194 31.16 -6.72 1.12
CA LYS A 194 30.23 -6.40 0.04
C LYS A 194 30.88 -6.58 -1.32
N THR A 195 30.10 -7.09 -2.28
CA THR A 195 30.43 -7.05 -3.70
C THR A 195 29.44 -6.18 -4.44
N TYR A 196 29.95 -5.14 -5.09
CA TYR A 196 29.21 -4.22 -5.92
C TYR A 196 29.25 -4.70 -7.36
N VAL A 197 28.10 -4.77 -8.00
CA VAL A 197 27.89 -5.10 -9.40
C VAL A 197 27.30 -3.85 -10.05
N ASN A 198 28.13 -3.07 -10.74
CA ASN A 198 27.68 -1.94 -11.53
C ASN A 198 27.52 -2.41 -12.98
N THR A 199 26.39 -2.13 -13.63
CA THR A 199 26.19 -2.53 -15.04
C THR A 199 26.39 -1.35 -15.99
N GLY A 200 25.97 -0.15 -15.60
CA GLY A 200 26.39 1.10 -16.23
C GLY A 200 25.22 1.82 -16.91
N ALA A 201 25.33 2.04 -18.21
CA ALA A 201 24.28 2.68 -19.00
C ALA A 201 23.83 1.78 -20.16
N GLY A 202 22.54 1.85 -20.48
CA GLY A 202 21.85 0.98 -21.43
C GLY A 202 21.13 -0.17 -20.73
N ASP A 203 20.20 -0.80 -21.44
CA ASP A 203 19.41 -1.91 -20.91
C ASP A 203 20.29 -3.13 -20.58
N ASP A 204 20.41 -3.44 -19.30
CA ASP A 204 21.29 -4.47 -18.76
C ASP A 204 20.52 -5.66 -18.14
N GLU A 205 21.05 -6.88 -18.29
CA GLU A 205 20.50 -8.09 -17.69
C GLU A 205 21.45 -8.67 -16.64
N VAL A 206 20.98 -8.75 -15.39
CA VAL A 206 21.65 -9.38 -14.25
C VAL A 206 20.87 -10.61 -13.79
N THR A 207 21.52 -11.77 -13.85
CA THR A 207 20.94 -13.03 -13.35
C THR A 207 21.82 -13.64 -12.26
N ILE A 208 21.17 -14.11 -11.20
CA ILE A 208 21.81 -14.81 -10.09
C ILE A 208 21.59 -16.32 -10.26
N SER A 209 22.60 -17.13 -9.95
CA SER A 209 22.45 -18.60 -9.94
C SER A 209 23.36 -19.27 -8.91
N ASP A 210 22.92 -20.42 -8.43
CA ASP A 210 23.68 -21.20 -7.46
C ASP A 210 24.97 -21.74 -8.09
N ASN A 211 26.05 -21.64 -7.34
CA ASN A 211 27.26 -22.36 -7.68
C ASN A 211 27.17 -23.81 -7.20
N LEU A 212 27.07 -24.76 -8.14
CA LEU A 212 27.00 -26.20 -7.87
C LEU A 212 28.22 -26.77 -7.10
N PHE A 213 29.31 -25.99 -6.99
CA PHE A 213 30.50 -26.36 -6.23
C PHE A 213 30.49 -25.84 -4.77
N GLY A 214 29.51 -25.01 -4.40
CA GLY A 214 29.24 -24.58 -3.02
C GLY A 214 30.13 -23.46 -2.47
N ASP A 215 30.85 -22.74 -3.34
CA ASP A 215 31.84 -21.71 -2.99
C ASP A 215 31.32 -20.26 -3.14
N GLY A 216 30.01 -20.07 -3.31
CA GLY A 216 29.36 -18.76 -3.36
C GLY A 216 28.24 -18.65 -4.39
N GLN A 217 27.93 -17.43 -4.81
CA GLN A 217 26.88 -17.13 -5.80
C GLN A 217 27.50 -16.80 -7.16
N LEU A 218 26.87 -17.24 -8.25
CA LEU A 218 27.23 -16.81 -9.60
C LEU A 218 26.35 -15.63 -10.01
N VAL A 219 26.99 -14.50 -10.33
CA VAL A 219 26.36 -13.31 -10.89
C VAL A 219 26.69 -13.24 -12.37
N THR A 220 25.68 -13.23 -13.24
CA THR A 220 25.87 -13.04 -14.68
C THR A 220 25.35 -11.69 -15.10
N VAL A 221 26.20 -10.86 -15.70
CA VAL A 221 25.85 -9.54 -16.25
C VAL A 221 26.04 -9.58 -17.75
N ASN A 222 24.97 -9.36 -18.53
CA ASN A 222 25.01 -9.37 -20.00
C ASN A 222 25.71 -10.60 -20.60
N GLY A 223 25.47 -11.78 -19.99
CA GLY A 223 26.07 -13.06 -20.39
C GLY A 223 27.49 -13.34 -19.86
N ALA A 224 28.12 -12.39 -19.15
CA ALA A 224 29.41 -12.60 -18.48
C ALA A 224 29.21 -13.00 -17.01
N THR A 225 29.73 -14.17 -16.61
CA THR A 225 29.55 -14.73 -15.26
C THR A 225 30.74 -14.49 -14.34
N TYR A 226 30.44 -14.14 -13.09
CA TYR A 226 31.39 -13.82 -12.03
C TYR A 226 31.02 -14.60 -10.76
N LEU A 227 32.03 -15.10 -10.04
CA LEU A 227 31.84 -15.77 -8.75
C LEU A 227 31.95 -14.76 -7.62
N VAL A 228 30.88 -14.61 -6.84
CA VAL A 228 30.88 -13.88 -5.57
C VAL A 228 31.05 -14.88 -4.43
N PRO A 229 32.12 -14.76 -3.62
CA PRO A 229 32.34 -15.67 -2.49
C PRO A 229 31.19 -15.70 -1.48
N GLU A 230 30.99 -16.85 -0.85
CA GLU A 230 30.00 -17.02 0.22
C GLU A 230 30.19 -15.99 1.37
N GLY A 231 29.07 -15.52 1.91
CA GLY A 231 29.03 -14.60 3.05
C GLY A 231 29.22 -13.11 2.69
N GLN A 232 29.19 -12.77 1.40
CA GLN A 232 29.18 -11.37 0.94
C GLN A 232 27.76 -10.90 0.65
N GLU A 233 27.46 -9.66 1.03
CA GLU A 233 26.27 -8.94 0.55
C GLU A 233 26.50 -8.52 -0.91
N ILE A 234 25.53 -8.81 -1.77
CA ILE A 234 25.61 -8.46 -3.20
C ILE A 234 24.80 -7.17 -3.41
N VAL A 235 25.48 -6.12 -3.87
CA VAL A 235 24.88 -4.83 -4.18
C VAL A 235 24.88 -4.65 -5.70
N ILE A 236 23.71 -4.70 -6.31
CA ILE A 236 23.50 -4.53 -7.75
C ILE A 236 23.10 -3.07 -8.01
N ARG A 237 23.75 -2.42 -8.97
CA ARG A 237 23.48 -1.06 -9.40
C ARG A 237 23.36 -1.06 -10.91
N THR A 238 22.15 -0.96 -11.42
CA THR A 238 21.92 -1.17 -12.85
C THR A 238 22.21 0.12 -13.63
N GLY A 239 21.65 1.25 -13.18
CA GLY A 239 22.08 2.58 -13.63
C GLY A 239 21.04 3.25 -14.50
N ASP A 240 21.38 3.59 -15.74
CA ASP A 240 20.42 4.16 -16.70
C ASP A 240 20.06 3.09 -17.72
N GLY A 241 18.78 2.80 -17.98
CA GLY A 241 18.36 1.77 -18.93
C GLY A 241 17.08 1.09 -18.47
N ALA A 242 16.42 0.31 -19.33
CA ALA A 242 15.38 -0.60 -18.88
C ALA A 242 16.04 -1.91 -18.45
N ASP A 243 16.37 -2.03 -17.15
CA ASP A 243 17.22 -3.09 -16.65
C ASP A 243 16.41 -4.28 -16.13
N THR A 244 17.04 -5.45 -16.08
CA THR A 244 16.42 -6.67 -15.55
C THR A 244 17.34 -7.33 -14.52
N VAL A 245 16.85 -7.49 -13.30
CA VAL A 245 17.51 -8.25 -12.24
C VAL A 245 16.66 -9.46 -11.88
N ARG A 246 17.23 -10.67 -11.97
CA ARG A 246 16.52 -11.91 -11.64
C ARG A 246 17.32 -12.75 -10.66
N VAL A 247 16.78 -12.87 -9.46
CA VAL A 247 17.24 -13.81 -8.43
C VAL A 247 16.31 -15.03 -8.40
N PRO A 248 16.84 -16.26 -8.37
CA PRO A 248 16.01 -17.45 -8.23
C PRO A 248 15.25 -17.45 -6.90
N GLU A 249 14.00 -17.88 -6.95
CA GLU A 249 13.19 -18.12 -5.75
C GLU A 249 13.90 -19.04 -4.75
N GLY A 250 13.74 -18.76 -3.47
CA GLY A 250 14.41 -19.50 -2.39
C GLY A 250 15.88 -19.13 -2.17
N THR A 251 16.46 -18.20 -2.95
CA THR A 251 17.82 -17.70 -2.70
C THR A 251 17.85 -16.88 -1.40
N THR A 252 18.39 -17.45 -0.33
CA THR A 252 18.43 -16.81 1.01
C THR A 252 19.54 -15.77 1.21
N VAL A 253 20.30 -15.46 0.16
CA VAL A 253 21.33 -14.41 0.20
C VAL A 253 20.65 -13.05 0.19
N ASN A 254 21.12 -12.11 1.00
CA ASN A 254 20.60 -10.75 0.99
C ASN A 254 21.19 -9.94 -0.18
N PHE A 255 20.32 -9.27 -0.92
CA PHE A 255 20.65 -8.37 -2.01
C PHE A 255 20.32 -6.92 -1.64
N THR A 256 21.09 -5.99 -2.18
CA THR A 256 20.66 -4.61 -2.33
C THR A 256 20.65 -4.27 -3.81
N VAL A 257 19.50 -3.92 -4.36
CA VAL A 257 19.35 -3.54 -5.76
C VAL A 257 19.03 -2.05 -5.85
N LEU A 258 19.74 -1.35 -6.74
CA LEU A 258 19.47 0.03 -7.13
C LEU A 258 19.19 0.01 -8.63
N GLY A 259 17.94 0.18 -9.04
CA GLY A 259 17.52 0.23 -10.45
C GLY A 259 18.10 1.47 -11.14
N GLY A 260 17.68 2.64 -10.69
CA GLY A 260 18.24 3.91 -11.14
C GLY A 260 17.28 4.67 -12.02
N ARG A 261 17.49 4.70 -13.35
CA ARG A 261 16.58 5.34 -14.30
C ARG A 261 16.18 4.36 -15.38
N GLY A 262 14.90 4.39 -15.74
CA GLY A 262 14.33 3.58 -16.81
C GLY A 262 13.21 2.74 -16.24
N ILE A 263 12.67 1.81 -17.02
CA ILE A 263 11.60 0.92 -16.56
C ILE A 263 12.30 -0.37 -16.19
N ASP A 264 12.54 -0.58 -14.90
CA ASP A 264 13.33 -1.70 -14.40
C ASP A 264 12.43 -2.87 -13.97
N SER A 265 12.90 -4.10 -14.20
CA SER A 265 12.24 -5.33 -13.73
C SER A 265 13.16 -6.05 -12.75
N ILE A 266 12.81 -5.98 -11.47
CA ILE A 266 13.65 -6.43 -10.35
C ILE A 266 12.92 -7.55 -9.60
N LYS A 267 13.46 -8.77 -9.66
CA LYS A 267 13.03 -9.89 -8.82
C LYS A 267 14.16 -10.34 -7.90
N THR A 268 13.94 -10.26 -6.59
CA THR A 268 14.89 -10.74 -5.56
C THR A 268 14.51 -12.10 -4.98
N GLY A 269 15.23 -12.55 -3.95
CA GLY A 269 15.21 -13.93 -3.47
C GLY A 269 14.45 -14.10 -2.15
N ALA A 270 14.65 -15.23 -1.46
CA ALA A 270 14.10 -15.43 -0.12
C ALA A 270 14.92 -14.73 1.00
N GLY A 271 15.71 -13.72 0.64
CA GLY A 271 16.65 -13.02 1.51
C GLY A 271 15.97 -11.90 2.27
N ALA A 272 16.68 -11.21 3.17
CA ALA A 272 16.20 -9.91 3.66
C ALA A 272 16.78 -8.82 2.75
N ASP A 273 16.03 -8.53 1.69
CA ASP A 273 16.46 -7.79 0.52
C ASP A 273 16.09 -6.31 0.61
N ARG A 274 16.81 -5.50 -0.16
CA ARG A 274 16.61 -4.05 -0.21
C ARG A 274 16.57 -3.60 -1.66
N VAL A 275 15.46 -3.02 -2.08
CA VAL A 275 15.31 -2.53 -3.46
C VAL A 275 15.01 -1.05 -3.44
N LEU A 276 15.75 -0.30 -4.26
CA LEU A 276 15.40 1.05 -4.65
C LEU A 276 15.19 1.04 -6.17
N GLY A 277 13.95 1.19 -6.64
CA GLY A 277 13.62 1.21 -8.08
C GLY A 277 14.26 2.42 -8.76
N GLY A 278 13.99 3.61 -8.24
CA GLY A 278 14.58 4.85 -8.71
C GLY A 278 13.58 5.67 -9.49
N ARG A 279 13.65 5.64 -10.82
CA ARG A 279 12.82 6.46 -11.70
C ARG A 279 12.38 5.68 -12.91
N GLY A 280 11.11 5.84 -13.24
CA GLY A 280 10.43 5.15 -14.32
C GLY A 280 9.41 4.21 -13.70
N ASP A 281 8.62 3.57 -14.54
CA ASP A 281 7.55 2.69 -14.08
C ASP A 281 8.17 1.31 -13.80
N ASP A 282 8.56 1.06 -12.55
CA ASP A 282 9.37 -0.11 -12.16
C ASP A 282 8.49 -1.30 -11.73
N GLU A 283 8.92 -2.52 -12.03
CA GLU A 283 8.31 -3.77 -11.54
C GLU A 283 9.25 -4.42 -10.52
N ILE A 284 8.80 -4.56 -9.27
CA ILE A 284 9.61 -5.05 -8.16
C ILE A 284 8.91 -6.21 -7.45
N GLU A 285 9.56 -7.38 -7.41
CA GLU A 285 9.12 -8.55 -6.63
C GLU A 285 10.22 -8.95 -5.65
N THR A 286 9.96 -8.95 -4.34
CA THR A 286 11.05 -9.17 -3.37
C THR A 286 11.25 -10.59 -2.89
N GLY A 287 10.29 -11.49 -3.09
CA GLY A 287 10.41 -12.87 -2.63
C GLY A 287 9.99 -13.04 -1.16
N ASP A 288 10.26 -14.20 -0.59
CA ASP A 288 10.11 -14.35 0.87
C ASP A 288 11.17 -13.50 1.60
N GLY A 289 10.96 -13.13 2.85
CA GLY A 289 11.99 -12.49 3.64
C GLY A 289 11.49 -11.44 4.60
N ARG A 290 12.31 -10.41 4.77
CA ARG A 290 11.88 -9.18 5.42
C ARG A 290 12.54 -8.07 4.65
N ASP A 291 11.77 -7.55 3.73
CA ASP A 291 12.28 -6.74 2.65
C ASP A 291 12.00 -5.26 2.88
N SER A 292 12.76 -4.45 2.18
CA SER A 292 12.57 -3.01 2.19
C SER A 292 12.64 -2.49 0.77
N VAL A 293 11.49 -2.04 0.27
CA VAL A 293 11.33 -1.49 -1.07
C VAL A 293 11.03 0.00 -0.99
N LEU A 294 11.67 0.76 -1.86
CA LEU A 294 11.27 2.11 -2.23
C LEU A 294 11.30 2.17 -3.76
N ALA A 295 10.13 2.10 -4.41
CA ALA A 295 10.09 2.04 -5.87
C ALA A 295 10.50 3.38 -6.49
N GLY A 296 9.97 4.51 -6.01
CA GLY A 296 10.57 5.81 -6.26
C GLY A 296 9.66 6.76 -7.02
N ILE A 297 9.97 7.05 -8.27
CA ILE A 297 9.17 7.95 -9.12
C ILE A 297 8.70 7.19 -10.34
N GLY A 298 7.41 7.20 -10.60
CA GLY A 298 6.83 6.50 -11.73
C GLY A 298 5.56 5.84 -11.28
N ARG A 299 4.92 5.13 -12.19
CA ARG A 299 3.84 4.21 -11.83
C ARG A 299 4.48 2.86 -11.54
N ASP A 300 4.69 2.59 -10.26
CA ASP A 300 5.44 1.43 -9.83
C ASP A 300 4.53 0.27 -9.46
N TYR A 301 5.02 -0.95 -9.68
CA TYR A 301 4.41 -2.19 -9.24
C TYR A 301 5.30 -2.88 -8.23
N ILE A 302 4.77 -3.16 -7.04
CA ILE A 302 5.49 -3.82 -5.96
C ILE A 302 4.73 -5.06 -5.50
N ASP A 303 5.46 -6.17 -5.37
CA ASP A 303 5.01 -7.43 -4.81
C ASP A 303 5.96 -7.89 -3.68
N GLY A 304 5.53 -7.70 -2.43
CA GLY A 304 6.29 -8.08 -1.23
C GLY A 304 6.40 -9.58 -1.01
N GLN A 305 5.42 -10.36 -1.48
CA GLN A 305 5.32 -11.80 -1.26
C GLN A 305 5.25 -12.20 0.22
N GLY A 306 6.26 -12.84 0.78
CA GLY A 306 6.15 -13.45 2.09
C GLY A 306 7.10 -12.82 3.09
N GLY A 307 6.65 -11.98 4.00
CA GLY A 307 7.56 -11.32 4.94
C GLY A 307 6.87 -10.34 5.86
N ASP A 308 7.63 -9.77 6.80
CA ASP A 308 7.17 -8.59 7.55
C ASP A 308 7.79 -7.35 6.88
N ASP A 309 7.25 -6.94 5.74
CA ASP A 309 7.93 -6.08 4.79
C ASP A 309 7.72 -4.59 5.06
N LEU A 310 8.58 -3.78 4.42
CA LEU A 310 8.44 -2.34 4.37
C LEU A 310 8.43 -1.91 2.90
N LEU A 311 7.24 -1.63 2.38
CA LEU A 311 7.02 -1.34 0.98
C LEU A 311 6.60 0.14 0.82
N SER A 312 7.19 0.81 -0.16
CA SER A 312 6.85 2.19 -0.50
C SER A 312 6.79 2.36 -2.00
N GLY A 313 5.63 2.75 -2.53
CA GLY A 313 5.45 3.14 -3.94
C GLY A 313 6.28 4.38 -4.25
N GLY A 314 5.96 5.49 -3.60
CA GLY A 314 6.70 6.73 -3.72
C GLY A 314 5.87 7.80 -4.40
N ALA A 315 6.26 8.23 -5.59
CA ALA A 315 5.60 9.30 -6.31
C ALA A 315 5.12 8.82 -7.68
N GLY A 316 3.80 8.81 -7.86
CA GLY A 316 3.09 8.33 -9.03
C GLY A 316 1.91 7.49 -8.58
N ASN A 317 1.18 6.90 -9.52
CA ASN A 317 0.01 6.09 -9.18
C ASN A 317 0.48 4.65 -9.00
N ASP A 318 0.79 4.23 -7.78
CA ASP A 318 1.49 2.96 -7.55
C ASP A 318 0.53 1.81 -7.27
N THR A 319 0.96 0.57 -7.55
CA THR A 319 0.28 -0.66 -7.16
C THR A 319 1.18 -1.45 -6.22
N VAL A 320 0.73 -1.71 -5.00
CA VAL A 320 1.54 -2.40 -3.97
C VAL A 320 0.76 -3.52 -3.32
N TYR A 321 1.30 -4.74 -3.40
CA TYR A 321 0.85 -5.90 -2.66
C TYR A 321 1.85 -6.25 -1.55
N GLY A 322 1.40 -6.30 -0.29
CA GLY A 322 2.15 -6.87 0.83
C GLY A 322 2.18 -8.39 0.78
N LEU A 323 1.00 -8.98 0.60
CA LEU A 323 0.74 -10.42 0.57
C LEU A 323 0.81 -11.09 1.94
N GLY A 324 1.88 -11.77 2.29
CA GLY A 324 1.92 -12.67 3.45
C GLY A 324 2.83 -12.17 4.56
N GLY A 325 2.27 -11.72 5.67
CA GLY A 325 3.00 -11.38 6.90
C GLY A 325 2.56 -10.02 7.45
N ASP A 326 3.20 -9.51 8.51
CA ASP A 326 2.77 -8.24 9.13
C ASP A 326 3.46 -7.04 8.43
N ASP A 327 2.86 -6.53 7.37
CA ASP A 327 3.46 -5.57 6.46
C ASP A 327 3.27 -4.11 6.85
N ARG A 328 4.17 -3.27 6.34
CA ARG A 328 4.03 -1.80 6.35
C ARG A 328 4.09 -1.28 4.93
N ILE A 329 2.95 -0.83 4.45
CA ILE A 329 2.78 -0.34 3.08
C ILE A 329 2.58 1.18 3.11
N LEU A 330 3.33 1.89 2.28
CA LEU A 330 3.20 3.32 2.06
C LEU A 330 2.96 3.58 0.57
N GLY A 331 1.81 4.14 0.19
CA GLY A 331 1.56 4.52 -1.21
C GLY A 331 2.44 5.68 -1.60
N GLY A 332 2.21 6.83 -0.97
CA GLY A 332 3.04 8.02 -1.13
C GLY A 332 2.22 9.15 -1.72
N SER A 333 2.49 9.55 -2.96
CA SER A 333 1.72 10.59 -3.64
C SER A 333 1.31 10.15 -5.03
N GLY A 334 0.05 10.36 -5.39
CA GLY A 334 -0.57 9.84 -6.61
C GLY A 334 -1.83 9.07 -6.22
N GLN A 335 -2.54 8.48 -7.17
CA GLN A 335 -3.69 7.62 -6.88
C GLN A 335 -3.19 6.18 -6.78
N ASP A 336 -3.06 5.67 -5.56
CA ASP A 336 -2.42 4.39 -5.28
C ASP A 336 -3.44 3.26 -5.09
N TYR A 337 -3.07 2.04 -5.47
CA TYR A 337 -3.76 0.79 -5.10
C TYR A 337 -2.89 -0.01 -4.13
N LEU A 338 -3.35 -0.22 -2.90
CA LEU A 338 -2.57 -0.84 -1.84
C LEU A 338 -3.34 -1.99 -1.19
N GLU A 339 -2.71 -3.17 -1.12
CA GLU A 339 -3.30 -4.41 -0.62
C GLU A 339 -2.38 -5.06 0.42
N GLY A 340 -2.83 -5.16 1.68
CA GLY A 340 -2.12 -5.89 2.74
C GLY A 340 -2.18 -7.41 2.56
N ALA A 341 -3.40 -7.90 2.27
CA ALA A 341 -3.78 -9.30 2.06
C ALA A 341 -3.82 -10.17 3.32
N THR A 342 -2.73 -10.75 3.80
CA THR A 342 -2.78 -11.65 4.97
C THR A 342 -1.74 -11.28 6.01
N GLY A 343 -2.20 -10.94 7.21
CA GLY A 343 -1.35 -10.52 8.31
C GLY A 343 -1.95 -9.34 9.03
N ASN A 344 -1.30 -8.81 10.06
CA ASN A 344 -1.77 -7.59 10.71
C ASN A 344 -1.04 -6.40 10.10
N ASP A 345 -1.62 -5.88 9.03
CA ASP A 345 -0.96 -4.92 8.17
C ASP A 345 -1.16 -3.48 8.65
N THR A 346 -0.21 -2.63 8.30
CA THR A 346 -0.36 -1.18 8.42
C THR A 346 -0.19 -0.55 7.05
N VAL A 347 -1.28 -0.05 6.50
CA VAL A 347 -1.31 0.58 5.17
C VAL A 347 -1.55 2.08 5.33
N ILE A 348 -0.66 2.88 4.73
CA ILE A 348 -0.73 4.34 4.72
C ILE A 348 -0.74 4.78 3.27
N ALA A 349 -1.91 5.18 2.76
CA ALA A 349 -2.10 5.51 1.35
C ALA A 349 -1.34 6.77 0.97
N GLY A 350 -1.63 7.89 1.62
CA GLY A 350 -0.80 9.09 1.51
C GLY A 350 -1.58 10.25 0.92
N ALA A 351 -1.18 10.74 -0.25
CA ALA A 351 -1.80 11.89 -0.89
C ALA A 351 -2.29 11.50 -2.28
N GLY A 352 -3.60 11.52 -2.49
CA GLY A 352 -4.20 10.83 -3.63
C GLY A 352 -5.68 10.62 -3.41
N ASN A 353 -6.36 10.09 -4.43
CA ASN A 353 -7.62 9.39 -4.17
C ASN A 353 -7.25 7.92 -4.21
N ASP A 354 -7.01 7.33 -3.04
CA ASP A 354 -6.35 6.05 -2.94
C ASP A 354 -7.36 4.91 -2.72
N ILE A 355 -7.02 3.71 -3.20
CA ILE A 355 -7.77 2.49 -2.98
C ILE A 355 -6.95 1.59 -2.07
N VAL A 356 -7.48 1.28 -0.90
CA VAL A 356 -6.76 0.54 0.14
C VAL A 356 -7.54 -0.68 0.55
N SER A 357 -6.90 -1.85 0.64
CA SER A 357 -7.46 -3.03 1.28
C SER A 357 -6.54 -3.59 2.36
N GLY A 358 -7.12 -3.90 3.53
CA GLY A 358 -6.41 -4.62 4.60
C GLY A 358 -6.29 -6.11 4.30
N GLY A 359 -7.38 -6.72 3.85
CA GLY A 359 -7.42 -8.13 3.47
C GLY A 359 -7.95 -9.00 4.61
N ARG A 360 -7.12 -9.82 5.23
CA ARG A 360 -7.45 -10.73 6.33
C ARG A 360 -6.58 -10.43 7.54
N ASP A 361 -7.12 -10.74 8.72
CA ASP A 361 -6.54 -10.52 10.04
C ASP A 361 -6.80 -9.09 10.54
N ASN A 362 -5.99 -8.47 11.42
CA ASN A 362 -6.38 -7.20 12.05
C ASN A 362 -5.53 -6.05 11.53
N ASP A 363 -6.12 -5.23 10.69
CA ASP A 363 -5.40 -4.24 9.90
C ASP A 363 -5.60 -2.81 10.41
N VAL A 364 -4.65 -1.96 10.06
CA VAL A 364 -4.72 -0.51 10.31
C VAL A 364 -4.54 0.24 8.99
N LEU A 365 -5.60 0.89 8.55
CA LEU A 365 -5.65 1.59 7.26
C LEU A 365 -5.76 3.10 7.47
N TYR A 366 -4.87 3.85 6.82
CA TYR A 366 -4.90 5.30 6.76
C TYR A 366 -5.03 5.75 5.31
N GLY A 367 -6.15 6.36 4.94
CA GLY A 367 -6.36 6.95 3.61
C GLY A 367 -5.40 8.11 3.38
N GLY A 368 -5.57 9.17 4.16
CA GLY A 368 -4.61 10.28 4.16
C GLY A 368 -5.23 11.54 3.60
N ALA A 369 -4.81 12.00 2.43
CA ALA A 369 -5.25 13.26 1.86
C ALA A 369 -5.81 13.08 0.44
N GLY A 370 -7.10 13.33 0.30
CA GLY A 370 -7.89 13.21 -0.92
C GLY A 370 -9.09 12.32 -0.64
N ASN A 371 -9.83 11.90 -1.66
CA ASN A 371 -11.04 11.10 -1.43
C ASN A 371 -10.68 9.62 -1.54
N ASP A 372 -10.53 8.96 -0.40
CA ASP A 372 -10.01 7.60 -0.35
C ASP A 372 -11.14 6.55 -0.22
N THR A 373 -10.91 5.37 -0.78
CA THR A 373 -11.78 4.20 -0.63
C THR A 373 -11.02 3.10 0.12
N SER A 374 -11.52 2.70 1.28
CA SER A 374 -10.91 1.67 2.12
C SER A 374 -11.80 0.44 2.25
N TYR A 375 -11.23 -0.73 1.96
CA TYR A 375 -11.80 -2.06 2.13
C TYR A 375 -11.14 -2.72 3.34
N ALA A 376 -11.77 -2.61 4.52
CA ALA A 376 -11.17 -3.03 5.79
C ALA A 376 -10.73 -4.50 5.75
N GLY A 377 -11.57 -5.37 5.18
CA GLY A 377 -11.29 -6.78 5.09
C GLY A 377 -11.98 -7.59 6.20
N ALA A 378 -11.52 -8.83 6.38
CA ALA A 378 -12.00 -9.74 7.41
C ALA A 378 -11.07 -9.67 8.62
N GLY A 379 -11.59 -9.31 9.78
CA GLY A 379 -10.73 -8.77 10.80
C GLY A 379 -11.42 -8.08 11.95
N ALA A 380 -10.60 -7.45 12.79
CA ALA A 380 -11.05 -6.43 13.71
C ALA A 380 -10.24 -5.18 13.43
N ASP A 381 -10.66 -4.45 12.42
CA ASP A 381 -9.82 -3.49 11.72
C ASP A 381 -9.99 -2.08 12.27
N SER A 382 -9.04 -1.21 11.91
CA SER A 382 -9.10 0.22 12.23
C SER A 382 -8.83 1.06 11.00
N THR A 383 -9.82 1.84 10.59
CA THR A 383 -9.75 2.69 9.39
C THR A 383 -9.77 4.18 9.76
N TYR A 384 -8.96 4.96 9.04
CA TYR A 384 -8.84 6.40 9.23
C TYR A 384 -8.79 7.08 7.86
N GLY A 385 -9.91 7.60 7.36
CA GLY A 385 -9.96 8.27 6.04
C GLY A 385 -9.06 9.50 5.94
N GLY A 386 -8.91 10.26 7.03
CA GLY A 386 -8.02 11.43 7.05
C GLY A 386 -8.72 12.70 6.57
N THR A 387 -8.21 13.35 5.53
CA THR A 387 -8.79 14.58 4.96
C THR A 387 -9.35 14.32 3.57
N GLY A 388 -10.64 14.55 3.39
CA GLY A 388 -11.30 14.34 2.11
C GLY A 388 -12.74 13.97 2.31
N ALA A 389 -13.37 13.38 1.30
CA ALA A 389 -14.62 12.66 1.44
C ALA A 389 -14.33 11.18 1.21
N ASP A 390 -14.22 10.46 2.32
CA ASP A 390 -13.66 9.11 2.35
C ASP A 390 -14.79 8.09 2.48
N THR A 391 -14.62 6.90 1.90
CA THR A 391 -15.58 5.80 2.03
C THR A 391 -14.86 4.56 2.56
N SER A 392 -15.38 3.99 3.65
CA SER A 392 -14.83 2.78 4.25
C SER A 392 -15.87 1.66 4.26
N TYR A 393 -15.53 0.52 3.67
CA TYR A 393 -16.28 -0.73 3.70
C TYR A 393 -15.76 -1.59 4.86
N GLU A 394 -16.57 -1.72 5.91
CA GLU A 394 -16.16 -2.27 7.21
C GLU A 394 -17.08 -3.42 7.63
N GLU A 395 -16.54 -4.48 8.21
CA GLU A 395 -17.34 -5.54 8.81
C GLU A 395 -17.84 -5.19 10.22
N SER A 396 -18.62 -6.10 10.82
CA SER A 396 -19.15 -5.85 12.15
C SER A 396 -18.09 -6.11 13.23
N GLY A 397 -17.39 -5.07 13.66
CA GLY A 397 -16.36 -5.19 14.70
C GLY A 397 -15.28 -4.13 14.58
N ASP A 398 -15.17 -3.57 13.38
CA ASP A 398 -14.18 -2.58 13.00
C ASP A 398 -14.43 -1.22 13.63
N ARG A 399 -13.41 -0.37 13.53
CA ARG A 399 -13.40 0.97 14.07
C ARG A 399 -12.95 1.96 13.01
N SER A 400 -13.86 2.80 12.55
CA SER A 400 -13.53 4.02 11.81
C SER A 400 -13.33 5.22 12.72
N ASP A 401 -12.38 6.08 12.35
CA ASP A 401 -12.25 7.44 12.88
C ASP A 401 -11.99 8.45 11.75
N GLY A 402 -12.96 9.34 11.53
CA GLY A 402 -12.89 10.38 10.51
C GLY A 402 -14.14 11.24 10.52
N ALA A 403 -14.01 12.57 10.48
CA ALA A 403 -15.16 13.47 10.52
C ALA A 403 -15.96 13.50 9.20
N THR A 404 -15.34 13.07 8.11
CA THR A 404 -15.84 13.04 6.74
C THR A 404 -16.00 11.62 6.18
N GLU A 405 -15.75 10.63 7.03
CA GLU A 405 -15.81 9.20 6.71
C GLU A 405 -17.25 8.74 6.47
N HIS A 406 -17.49 8.10 5.33
CA HIS A 406 -18.72 7.39 5.02
C HIS A 406 -18.52 5.88 5.18
N THR A 407 -18.89 5.36 6.35
CA THR A 407 -18.81 3.93 6.64
C THR A 407 -20.00 3.15 6.06
N VAL A 408 -19.68 2.11 5.29
CA VAL A 408 -20.62 1.11 4.77
C VAL A 408 -20.36 -0.21 5.48
N THR A 409 -21.31 -0.67 6.28
CA THR A 409 -21.18 -1.99 6.93
C THR A 409 -21.41 -3.12 5.93
N VAL A 410 -20.47 -4.06 5.91
CA VAL A 410 -20.48 -5.22 5.05
C VAL A 410 -20.56 -6.54 5.83
N GLN A 411 -20.91 -7.62 5.14
CA GLN A 411 -20.87 -8.99 5.66
C GLN A 411 -20.03 -9.83 4.72
N ILE A 412 -18.84 -10.20 5.15
CA ILE A 412 -17.94 -11.05 4.38
C ILE A 412 -18.45 -12.50 4.42
N SER A 413 -18.47 -13.15 3.26
CA SER A 413 -18.87 -14.55 3.12
C SER A 413 -17.83 -15.34 2.36
N ASP A 414 -17.73 -16.63 2.67
CA ASP A 414 -16.93 -17.60 1.89
C ASP A 414 -17.68 -18.07 0.63
N ASP A 415 -18.55 -17.24 0.03
CA ASP A 415 -19.24 -17.61 -1.20
C ASP A 415 -18.23 -17.80 -2.35
N ALA A 416 -18.67 -18.49 -3.40
CA ALA A 416 -17.87 -18.81 -4.57
C ALA A 416 -16.68 -19.78 -4.34
N ARG A 417 -16.82 -20.73 -3.40
CA ARG A 417 -15.84 -21.83 -3.19
C ARG A 417 -15.62 -22.75 -4.40
N PHE A 418 -16.42 -22.59 -5.45
CA PHE A 418 -16.25 -23.30 -6.71
C PHE A 418 -15.13 -22.71 -7.58
N ILE A 419 -14.70 -21.47 -7.29
CA ILE A 419 -13.53 -20.82 -7.89
C ILE A 419 -12.27 -21.52 -7.37
N ARG A 420 -11.35 -21.87 -8.27
CA ARG A 420 -10.06 -22.46 -7.94
C ARG A 420 -8.96 -21.70 -8.64
N VAL A 421 -7.97 -21.24 -7.89
CA VAL A 421 -6.77 -20.59 -8.43
C VAL A 421 -5.66 -21.63 -8.57
N GLU A 422 -5.04 -21.70 -9.75
CA GLU A 422 -4.00 -22.68 -10.09
C GLU A 422 -2.80 -21.96 -10.76
N GLY A 423 -1.65 -21.93 -10.10
CA GLY A 423 -0.44 -21.26 -10.61
C GLY A 423 0.75 -21.40 -9.64
N SER A 424 1.73 -20.52 -9.79
CA SER A 424 2.79 -20.28 -8.80
C SER A 424 2.17 -19.90 -7.44
N PRO A 425 2.82 -20.23 -6.30
CA PRO A 425 2.34 -19.80 -4.98
C PRO A 425 2.10 -18.29 -4.87
N GLU A 426 2.96 -17.51 -5.52
CA GLU A 426 2.94 -16.04 -5.54
C GLU A 426 1.71 -15.54 -6.30
N PHE A 427 1.44 -16.12 -7.48
CA PHE A 427 0.22 -15.84 -8.23
C PHE A 427 -1.05 -16.19 -7.43
N VAL A 428 -1.06 -17.35 -6.77
CA VAL A 428 -2.21 -17.77 -5.95
C VAL A 428 -2.47 -16.79 -4.82
N ALA A 429 -1.42 -16.36 -4.11
CA ALA A 429 -1.55 -15.41 -3.01
C ALA A 429 -2.15 -14.08 -3.49
N ARG A 430 -1.67 -13.55 -4.62
CA ARG A 430 -2.18 -12.29 -5.18
C ARG A 430 -3.63 -12.37 -5.62
N VAL A 431 -4.02 -13.41 -6.35
CA VAL A 431 -5.41 -13.57 -6.81
C VAL A 431 -6.34 -13.79 -5.62
N GLU A 432 -5.90 -14.48 -4.57
CA GLU A 432 -6.69 -14.60 -3.35
C GLU A 432 -6.84 -13.26 -2.62
N ALA A 433 -5.83 -12.40 -2.64
CA ALA A 433 -5.92 -11.02 -2.12
C ALA A 433 -6.98 -10.21 -2.89
N ASP A 434 -6.94 -10.22 -4.23
CA ASP A 434 -7.95 -9.55 -5.05
C ASP A 434 -9.37 -10.11 -4.76
N LEU A 435 -9.50 -11.43 -4.59
CA LEU A 435 -10.78 -12.05 -4.22
C LEU A 435 -11.24 -11.66 -2.81
N ASP A 436 -10.34 -11.45 -1.85
CA ASP A 436 -10.67 -10.98 -0.50
C ASP A 436 -11.15 -9.53 -0.51
N MET A 437 -10.47 -8.67 -1.27
CA MET A 437 -10.95 -7.32 -1.52
C MET A 437 -12.35 -7.37 -2.14
N LEU A 438 -12.59 -8.20 -3.16
CA LEU A 438 -13.93 -8.38 -3.75
C LEU A 438 -14.97 -8.91 -2.74
N ARG A 439 -14.59 -9.75 -1.78
CA ARG A 439 -15.51 -10.20 -0.70
C ARG A 439 -15.86 -9.08 0.27
N SER A 440 -14.98 -8.10 0.45
CA SER A 440 -15.25 -6.90 1.25
C SER A 440 -16.08 -5.86 0.47
N SER A 441 -15.98 -5.84 -0.87
CA SER A 441 -16.76 -4.98 -1.78
C SER A 441 -18.25 -5.36 -1.89
N PRO A 442 -19.20 -4.41 -1.82
CA PRO A 442 -20.60 -4.66 -2.18
C PRO A 442 -20.81 -5.22 -3.59
N SER A 443 -20.16 -4.65 -4.61
CA SER A 443 -20.25 -5.08 -6.00
C SER A 443 -19.60 -6.46 -6.17
N GLY A 444 -18.39 -6.63 -5.62
CA GLY A 444 -17.67 -7.89 -5.54
C GLY A 444 -18.51 -9.03 -4.96
N ARG A 445 -19.13 -8.81 -3.79
CA ARG A 445 -20.05 -9.79 -3.19
C ARG A 445 -21.27 -10.09 -4.04
N GLN A 446 -21.83 -9.09 -4.70
CA GLN A 446 -22.98 -9.32 -5.57
C GLN A 446 -22.61 -10.24 -6.72
N MET A 447 -21.47 -10.00 -7.38
CA MET A 447 -20.93 -10.89 -8.42
C MET A 447 -20.70 -12.31 -7.90
N LEU A 448 -19.96 -12.45 -6.79
CA LEU A 448 -19.66 -13.76 -6.21
C LEU A 448 -20.93 -14.54 -5.83
N ALA A 449 -21.95 -13.87 -5.30
CA ALA A 449 -23.23 -14.47 -4.95
C ALA A 449 -24.05 -14.90 -6.18
N GLU A 450 -24.09 -14.08 -7.24
CA GLU A 450 -24.80 -14.41 -8.48
C GLU A 450 -24.12 -15.57 -9.23
N MET A 451 -22.79 -15.57 -9.31
CA MET A 451 -22.04 -16.69 -9.88
C MET A 451 -22.21 -17.97 -9.03
N GLN A 452 -22.23 -17.87 -7.70
CA GLN A 452 -22.54 -19.00 -6.82
C GLN A 452 -23.94 -19.56 -7.07
N SER A 453 -24.94 -18.70 -7.27
CA SER A 453 -26.30 -19.08 -7.66
C SER A 453 -26.32 -19.79 -9.02
N ALA A 454 -25.61 -19.26 -10.03
CA ALA A 454 -25.50 -19.88 -11.35
C ALA A 454 -24.81 -21.26 -11.26
N HIS A 455 -23.71 -21.37 -10.50
CA HIS A 455 -23.05 -22.64 -10.20
C HIS A 455 -24.02 -23.67 -9.60
N ASP A 456 -24.76 -23.28 -8.56
CA ASP A 456 -25.65 -24.19 -7.84
C ASP A 456 -26.83 -24.69 -8.68
N ASN A 457 -27.30 -23.86 -9.61
CA ASN A 457 -28.40 -24.13 -10.53
C ASN A 457 -27.97 -24.84 -11.83
N SER A 458 -26.66 -24.97 -12.05
CA SER A 458 -26.11 -25.64 -13.23
C SER A 458 -26.02 -27.16 -13.09
N GLY A 459 -25.65 -27.82 -14.20
CA GLY A 459 -25.50 -29.27 -14.29
C GLY A 459 -26.83 -30.03 -14.27
N PHE A 460 -26.77 -31.35 -14.51
CA PHE A 460 -27.96 -32.19 -14.48
C PHE A 460 -28.07 -32.91 -13.13
N LEU A 461 -29.09 -32.56 -12.34
CA LEU A 461 -29.33 -33.12 -11.00
C LEU A 461 -28.14 -32.95 -10.04
N GLY A 462 -27.38 -31.84 -10.19
CA GLY A 462 -26.21 -31.54 -9.36
C GLY A 462 -24.93 -32.28 -9.73
N VAL A 463 -24.90 -32.93 -10.91
CA VAL A 463 -23.68 -33.51 -11.51
C VAL A 463 -23.20 -32.59 -12.62
N ASP A 464 -21.89 -32.43 -12.75
CA ASP A 464 -21.23 -31.55 -13.74
C ASP A 464 -21.67 -30.08 -13.63
N ARG A 465 -21.67 -29.55 -12.40
CA ARG A 465 -21.89 -28.11 -12.17
C ARG A 465 -20.76 -27.29 -12.76
N GLU A 466 -21.08 -26.12 -13.28
CA GLU A 466 -20.08 -25.23 -13.88
C GLU A 466 -19.12 -24.69 -12.83
N GLY A 467 -17.82 -24.90 -13.00
CA GLY A 467 -16.78 -24.34 -12.14
C GLY A 467 -16.06 -23.18 -12.81
N LEU A 468 -15.25 -22.48 -12.03
CA LEU A 468 -14.28 -21.50 -12.53
C LEU A 468 -12.88 -21.91 -12.07
N ARG A 469 -11.94 -21.98 -13.00
CA ARG A 469 -10.50 -22.09 -12.70
C ARG A 469 -9.76 -20.87 -13.20
N ILE A 470 -8.97 -20.26 -12.35
CA ILE A 470 -8.14 -19.10 -12.68
C ILE A 470 -6.70 -19.60 -12.80
N PHE A 471 -6.08 -19.43 -13.95
CA PHE A 471 -4.72 -19.88 -14.25
C PHE A 471 -3.76 -18.72 -14.36
N GLU A 472 -2.53 -18.94 -13.91
CA GLU A 472 -1.43 -18.03 -14.15
C GLU A 472 -1.10 -18.01 -15.65
N TYR A 473 -1.23 -16.83 -16.26
CA TYR A 473 -0.86 -16.61 -17.65
C TYR A 473 0.49 -15.87 -17.72
N PRO A 474 1.58 -16.53 -18.19
CA PRO A 474 2.93 -15.98 -18.10
C PRO A 474 3.26 -14.95 -19.20
N ALA A 475 2.32 -14.60 -20.08
CA ALA A 475 2.53 -13.58 -21.10
C ALA A 475 2.02 -12.22 -20.59
N ASN A 476 2.75 -11.15 -20.89
CA ASN A 476 2.37 -9.75 -20.62
C ASN A 476 1.24 -9.26 -21.55
N ASP A 477 0.30 -10.15 -21.90
CA ASP A 477 -0.88 -9.85 -22.71
C ASP A 477 -2.13 -9.81 -21.81
N ASN A 478 -3.23 -9.27 -22.33
CA ASN A 478 -4.52 -9.17 -21.63
C ASN A 478 -4.94 -10.50 -20.99
N SER A 479 -5.66 -10.41 -19.87
CA SER A 479 -6.36 -11.58 -19.32
C SER A 479 -7.50 -12.00 -20.26
N PHE A 480 -7.88 -13.28 -20.23
CA PHE A 480 -8.97 -13.79 -21.05
C PHE A 480 -9.81 -14.83 -20.32
N ALA A 481 -11.13 -14.66 -20.40
CA ALA A 481 -12.11 -15.66 -20.01
C ALA A 481 -12.42 -16.63 -21.17
N HIS A 482 -12.69 -17.89 -20.82
CA HIS A 482 -13.08 -18.95 -21.75
C HIS A 482 -14.25 -19.77 -21.22
N ASP A 483 -15.26 -19.98 -22.07
CA ASP A 483 -16.29 -21.02 -21.89
C ASP A 483 -15.67 -22.40 -22.19
N GLY A 484 -15.55 -23.22 -21.14
CA GLY A 484 -15.07 -24.60 -21.26
C GLY A 484 -16.21 -25.59 -21.41
N ARG A 485 -16.05 -26.59 -22.29
CA ARG A 485 -17.06 -27.67 -22.48
C ARG A 485 -17.55 -28.26 -21.15
N ASN A 486 -18.87 -28.33 -21.00
CA ASN A 486 -19.57 -28.83 -19.80
C ASN A 486 -19.34 -27.95 -18.55
N GLY A 487 -19.25 -26.62 -18.69
CA GLY A 487 -19.17 -25.70 -17.57
C GLY A 487 -17.77 -25.61 -16.94
N ALA A 488 -16.72 -25.89 -17.70
CA ALA A 488 -15.34 -25.82 -17.20
C ALA A 488 -14.75 -24.44 -17.47
N ASN A 489 -15.41 -23.38 -17.00
CA ASN A 489 -15.01 -22.00 -17.27
C ASN A 489 -13.62 -21.73 -16.74
N THR A 490 -12.84 -20.95 -17.50
CA THR A 490 -11.47 -20.61 -17.11
C THR A 490 -11.20 -19.13 -17.31
N ILE A 491 -10.35 -18.56 -16.46
CA ILE A 491 -9.73 -17.25 -16.68
C ILE A 491 -8.23 -17.49 -16.74
N ASP A 492 -7.59 -17.13 -17.84
CA ASP A 492 -6.14 -17.00 -17.93
C ASP A 492 -5.81 -15.58 -17.48
N TYR A 493 -5.31 -15.43 -16.25
CA TYR A 493 -5.14 -14.13 -15.58
C TYR A 493 -3.68 -13.72 -15.57
N SER A 494 -3.43 -12.49 -16.02
CA SER A 494 -2.14 -11.81 -15.89
C SER A 494 -2.32 -10.61 -14.95
N PRO A 495 -1.95 -10.73 -13.66
CA PRO A 495 -2.09 -9.63 -12.70
C PRO A 495 -1.15 -8.47 -12.98
N ARG A 496 -0.19 -8.67 -13.90
CA ARG A 496 0.92 -7.75 -14.18
C ARG A 496 0.60 -6.75 -15.29
N VAL A 497 -0.60 -6.77 -15.86
CA VAL A 497 -0.95 -5.92 -17.01
C VAL A 497 -1.81 -4.74 -16.58
N ASP A 498 -1.11 -3.64 -16.26
CA ASP A 498 -1.62 -2.27 -16.32
C ASP A 498 -1.29 -1.63 -17.70
N SER A 499 -1.86 -2.21 -18.76
CA SER A 499 -1.94 -1.54 -20.08
C SER A 499 -3.37 -1.11 -20.44
N ILE A 500 -4.31 -1.24 -19.50
CA ILE A 500 -5.72 -0.87 -19.64
C ILE A 500 -6.04 0.20 -18.60
N HIS A 501 -5.71 1.46 -18.93
CA HIS A 501 -6.31 2.68 -18.38
C HIS A 501 -6.50 2.74 -16.85
N ASP A 502 -5.41 2.90 -16.10
CA ASP A 502 -5.43 3.37 -14.71
C ASP A 502 -6.42 2.59 -13.82
N GLY A 503 -6.55 1.28 -14.06
CA GLY A 503 -7.50 0.41 -13.38
C GLY A 503 -6.83 -0.40 -12.28
N PRO A 504 -7.42 -0.48 -11.07
CA PRO A 504 -6.90 -1.36 -10.02
C PRO A 504 -6.91 -2.82 -10.50
N PRO A 505 -5.92 -3.66 -10.18
CA PRO A 505 -5.81 -5.03 -10.73
C PRO A 505 -7.05 -5.90 -10.48
N ALA A 506 -7.74 -5.69 -9.36
CA ALA A 506 -8.99 -6.37 -9.06
C ALA A 506 -10.15 -6.01 -10.01
N ALA A 507 -10.15 -4.82 -10.63
CA ALA A 507 -11.11 -4.47 -11.68
C ALA A 507 -10.88 -5.28 -12.95
N VAL A 508 -9.62 -5.62 -13.27
CA VAL A 508 -9.29 -6.52 -14.38
C VAL A 508 -9.81 -7.93 -14.10
N LEU A 509 -9.59 -8.46 -12.89
CA LEU A 509 -10.16 -9.74 -12.49
C LEU A 509 -11.70 -9.71 -12.56
N TYR A 510 -12.32 -8.62 -12.10
CA TYR A 510 -13.76 -8.45 -12.12
C TYR A 510 -14.35 -8.41 -13.53
N HIS A 511 -13.65 -7.77 -14.49
CA HIS A 511 -14.01 -7.79 -15.91
C HIS A 511 -14.05 -9.22 -16.46
N GLU A 512 -13.02 -10.03 -16.19
CA GLU A 512 -13.00 -11.42 -16.63
C GLU A 512 -14.08 -12.27 -15.93
N MET A 513 -14.41 -11.96 -14.67
CA MET A 513 -15.52 -12.59 -13.96
C MET A 513 -16.88 -12.22 -14.57
N ALA A 514 -17.05 -11.00 -15.08
CA ALA A 514 -18.27 -10.56 -15.77
C ALA A 514 -18.53 -11.40 -17.04
N HIS A 515 -17.48 -11.71 -17.81
CA HIS A 515 -17.56 -12.66 -18.93
C HIS A 515 -18.00 -14.05 -18.48
N VAL A 516 -17.39 -14.57 -17.41
CA VAL A 516 -17.75 -15.89 -16.88
C VAL A 516 -19.18 -15.92 -16.37
N TYR A 517 -19.66 -14.85 -15.74
CA TYR A 517 -21.05 -14.72 -15.32
C TYR A 517 -22.01 -14.83 -16.51
N ASP A 518 -21.70 -14.17 -17.63
CA ASP A 518 -22.50 -14.28 -18.86
C ASP A 518 -22.45 -15.67 -19.50
N TYR A 519 -21.31 -16.38 -19.42
CA TYR A 519 -21.24 -17.79 -19.81
C TYR A 519 -22.15 -18.66 -18.94
N MET A 520 -22.08 -18.51 -17.62
CA MET A 520 -22.84 -19.32 -16.66
C MET A 520 -24.35 -19.06 -16.72
N THR A 521 -24.76 -17.87 -17.14
CA THR A 521 -26.18 -17.49 -17.28
C THR A 521 -26.72 -17.68 -18.70
N GLY A 522 -25.84 -17.92 -19.68
CA GLY A 522 -26.19 -18.09 -21.08
C GLY A 522 -26.53 -16.78 -21.81
N ASN A 523 -26.01 -15.66 -21.31
CA ASN A 523 -26.26 -14.31 -21.81
C ASN A 523 -25.14 -13.77 -22.72
N PHE A 524 -24.01 -14.48 -22.82
CA PHE A 524 -22.86 -13.98 -23.58
C PHE A 524 -23.16 -13.74 -25.07
N ASP A 525 -22.94 -12.51 -25.53
CA ASP A 525 -23.07 -12.11 -26.93
C ASP A 525 -21.69 -12.02 -27.62
N ASP A 526 -21.37 -13.02 -28.43
CA ASP A 526 -20.13 -13.10 -29.23
C ASP A 526 -20.20 -12.32 -30.56
N THR A 527 -21.30 -11.61 -30.82
CA THR A 527 -21.43 -10.82 -32.06
C THR A 527 -20.58 -9.56 -32.03
N THR A 528 -20.21 -9.08 -33.22
CA THR A 528 -19.48 -7.83 -33.38
C THR A 528 -20.40 -6.65 -33.13
N TYR A 529 -19.94 -5.70 -32.32
CA TYR A 529 -20.60 -4.43 -32.11
C TYR A 529 -20.67 -3.61 -33.41
N THR A 530 -21.85 -3.09 -33.73
CA THR A 530 -22.10 -2.31 -34.96
C THR A 530 -22.56 -0.87 -34.71
N GLY A 531 -22.53 -0.41 -33.45
CA GLY A 531 -22.97 0.92 -33.03
C GLY A 531 -22.01 2.06 -33.42
N GLU A 532 -22.43 3.30 -33.12
CA GLU A 532 -21.71 4.53 -33.50
C GLU A 532 -20.75 5.01 -32.38
N ASP A 533 -19.80 4.16 -31.96
CA ASP A 533 -18.68 4.60 -31.12
C ASP A 533 -17.41 4.83 -31.98
N PRO A 534 -17.03 6.09 -32.26
CA PRO A 534 -15.93 6.40 -33.17
C PRO A 534 -14.54 6.07 -32.60
N SER A 535 -14.38 5.95 -31.27
CA SER A 535 -13.15 5.53 -30.60
C SER A 535 -12.90 4.03 -30.74
N ASP A 536 -13.98 3.28 -30.85
CA ASP A 536 -14.01 1.82 -30.96
C ASP A 536 -13.82 1.32 -32.41
N SER A 537 -13.26 2.16 -33.28
CA SER A 537 -13.22 1.96 -34.73
C SER A 537 -12.06 1.10 -35.26
N GLU A 538 -11.09 0.69 -34.42
CA GLU A 538 -9.87 0.00 -34.86
C GLU A 538 -9.79 -1.52 -34.63
N SER A 539 -10.86 -2.19 -34.19
CA SER A 539 -10.93 -3.67 -34.21
C SER A 539 -12.37 -4.18 -34.23
N GLU A 540 -12.60 -5.43 -34.65
CA GLU A 540 -13.90 -6.10 -34.46
C GLU A 540 -14.13 -6.31 -32.94
N ILE A 541 -14.71 -5.31 -32.27
CA ILE A 541 -15.04 -5.38 -30.84
C ILE A 541 -16.30 -6.22 -30.68
N ARG A 542 -16.28 -7.17 -29.75
CA ARG A 542 -17.42 -8.04 -29.45
C ARG A 542 -18.37 -7.33 -28.48
N GLN A 543 -19.66 -7.59 -28.60
CA GLN A 543 -20.66 -7.03 -27.69
C GLN A 543 -20.40 -7.45 -26.25
N GLY A 544 -20.08 -8.73 -26.00
CA GLY A 544 -19.75 -9.24 -24.67
C GLY A 544 -18.62 -8.47 -23.98
N GLU A 545 -17.64 -7.96 -24.73
CA GLU A 545 -16.58 -7.11 -24.17
C GLU A 545 -17.11 -5.76 -23.67
N ARG A 546 -18.01 -5.13 -24.43
CA ARG A 546 -18.67 -3.88 -24.00
C ARG A 546 -19.62 -4.13 -22.82
N VAL A 547 -20.30 -5.28 -22.79
CA VAL A 547 -21.14 -5.70 -21.64
C VAL A 547 -20.29 -5.84 -20.38
N ALA A 548 -19.19 -6.58 -20.43
CA ALA A 548 -18.29 -6.79 -19.28
C ALA A 548 -17.71 -5.48 -18.73
N VAL A 549 -17.40 -4.50 -19.60
CA VAL A 549 -16.99 -3.16 -19.15
C VAL A 549 -18.14 -2.38 -18.53
N GLY A 550 -19.38 -2.60 -18.98
CA GLY A 550 -20.54 -1.78 -18.62
C GLY A 550 -20.72 -0.57 -19.54
N LEU A 551 -20.42 -0.74 -20.82
CA LEU A 551 -20.64 0.25 -21.88
C LEU A 551 -22.01 0.04 -22.54
N PRO A 552 -22.57 1.08 -23.19
CA PRO A 552 -23.76 0.92 -24.03
C PRO A 552 -23.51 -0.10 -25.16
N VAL A 553 -24.48 -0.97 -25.42
CA VAL A 553 -24.43 -2.02 -26.44
C VAL A 553 -25.53 -1.87 -27.50
N ASP A 554 -25.27 -2.41 -28.70
CA ASP A 554 -26.19 -2.48 -29.83
C ASP A 554 -27.04 -3.77 -29.72
N HIS A 555 -27.94 -3.77 -28.74
CA HIS A 555 -28.71 -4.96 -28.34
C HIS A 555 -29.63 -5.56 -29.43
N ASP A 556 -29.99 -4.78 -30.46
CA ASP A 556 -30.87 -5.22 -31.56
C ASP A 556 -30.17 -5.30 -32.92
N HIS A 557 -28.86 -5.04 -32.95
CA HIS A 557 -28.04 -4.96 -34.16
C HIS A 557 -28.62 -3.99 -35.22
N ASP A 558 -29.34 -2.96 -34.75
CA ASP A 558 -29.86 -1.88 -35.56
C ASP A 558 -29.14 -0.58 -35.17
N PRO A 559 -28.24 -0.06 -36.05
CA PRO A 559 -27.48 1.15 -35.76
C PRO A 559 -28.35 2.41 -35.63
N ASN A 560 -29.67 2.31 -35.80
CA ASN A 560 -30.62 3.41 -35.61
C ASN A 560 -31.34 3.37 -34.26
N THR A 561 -31.16 2.32 -33.46
CA THR A 561 -31.72 2.21 -32.11
C THR A 561 -30.74 2.80 -31.09
N PRO A 562 -31.20 3.54 -30.06
CA PRO A 562 -30.29 4.03 -29.02
C PRO A 562 -29.61 2.87 -28.29
N GLU A 563 -28.29 2.92 -28.21
CA GLU A 563 -27.48 2.03 -27.39
C GLU A 563 -27.83 2.23 -25.91
N LEU A 564 -27.90 1.13 -25.16
CA LEU A 564 -28.25 1.09 -23.75
C LEU A 564 -27.30 0.15 -23.01
N ILE A 565 -27.17 0.33 -21.69
CA ILE A 565 -26.59 -0.72 -20.85
C ILE A 565 -27.43 -1.99 -21.00
N ASP A 566 -26.76 -3.13 -21.10
CA ASP A 566 -27.42 -4.42 -21.30
C ASP A 566 -28.48 -4.66 -20.19
N PRO A 567 -29.75 -4.92 -20.54
CA PRO A 567 -30.79 -5.11 -19.54
C PRO A 567 -30.68 -6.44 -18.79
N ASP A 568 -29.98 -7.43 -19.35
CA ASP A 568 -29.77 -8.76 -18.79
C ASP A 568 -28.45 -8.84 -17.98
N HIS A 569 -27.55 -7.85 -18.12
CA HIS A 569 -26.35 -7.69 -17.32
C HIS A 569 -26.36 -6.37 -16.53
N ARG A 570 -26.63 -6.45 -15.23
CA ARG A 570 -26.71 -5.28 -14.34
C ARG A 570 -25.37 -4.55 -14.25
N ILE A 571 -25.37 -3.21 -14.28
CA ILE A 571 -24.14 -2.40 -14.23
C ILE A 571 -23.24 -2.73 -13.03
N GLU A 572 -23.82 -3.10 -11.87
CA GLU A 572 -23.02 -3.46 -10.69
C GLU A 572 -22.20 -4.74 -10.87
N LEU A 573 -22.49 -5.55 -11.89
CA LEU A 573 -21.75 -6.75 -12.27
C LEU A 573 -20.70 -6.50 -13.37
N THR A 574 -20.42 -5.23 -13.69
CA THR A 574 -19.47 -4.83 -14.75
C THR A 574 -18.24 -4.12 -14.18
N GLU A 575 -17.17 -4.03 -14.98
CA GLU A 575 -15.93 -3.29 -14.63
C GLU A 575 -16.24 -1.87 -14.13
N ASN A 576 -17.07 -1.12 -14.87
CA ASN A 576 -17.46 0.25 -14.48
C ASN A 576 -18.29 0.32 -13.21
N GLY A 577 -19.07 -0.72 -12.90
CA GLY A 577 -19.78 -0.81 -11.63
C GLY A 577 -18.83 -0.88 -10.44
N LEU A 578 -17.78 -1.72 -10.55
CA LEU A 578 -16.76 -1.82 -9.52
C LEU A 578 -15.88 -0.55 -9.45
N ARG A 579 -15.49 0.02 -10.59
CA ARG A 579 -14.72 1.27 -10.64
C ARG A 579 -15.45 2.44 -9.97
N ASP A 580 -16.76 2.58 -10.20
CA ASP A 580 -17.58 3.62 -9.54
C ASP A 580 -17.58 3.44 -8.02
N GLU A 581 -17.68 2.19 -7.54
CA GLU A 581 -17.60 1.88 -6.12
C GLU A 581 -16.22 2.23 -5.52
N MET A 582 -15.15 1.90 -6.24
CA MET A 582 -13.77 2.18 -5.83
C MET A 582 -13.43 3.68 -5.86
N GLY A 583 -14.23 4.50 -6.55
CA GLY A 583 -13.86 5.89 -6.87
C GLY A 583 -12.80 5.99 -7.98
N ALA A 584 -12.57 4.90 -8.72
CA ALA A 584 -11.65 4.85 -9.85
C ALA A 584 -12.28 5.48 -11.11
N PRO A 585 -11.48 6.05 -12.03
CA PRO A 585 -11.98 6.56 -13.30
C PRO A 585 -12.72 5.45 -14.08
N PRO A 586 -13.94 5.72 -14.60
CA PRO A 586 -14.65 4.75 -15.42
C PRO A 586 -13.98 4.61 -16.78
N ARG A 587 -14.11 3.42 -17.36
CA ARG A 587 -13.70 3.14 -18.72
C ARG A 587 -14.81 3.62 -19.68
N GLU A 588 -14.49 4.62 -20.50
CA GLU A 588 -15.45 5.25 -21.42
C GLU A 588 -15.55 4.52 -22.78
N HIS A 589 -14.52 3.78 -23.17
CA HIS A 589 -14.40 3.07 -24.45
C HIS A 589 -13.71 1.72 -24.30
N TYR A 590 -13.96 0.78 -25.21
CA TYR A 590 -13.30 -0.52 -25.16
C TYR A 590 -11.93 -0.49 -25.85
N ALA A 591 -11.83 0.13 -27.03
CA ALA A 591 -10.55 0.37 -27.70
C ALA A 591 -9.89 1.68 -27.23
N ARG A 592 -8.59 1.81 -27.53
CA ARG A 592 -7.70 2.90 -27.08
C ARG A 592 -8.14 4.30 -27.46
#